data_AF-A0A9W9KTS7-F1
#
_entry.id   AF-A0A9W9KTS7-F1
#
_cell.length_a   1.000
_cell.length_b   1.000
_cell.length_c   1.000
_cell.angle_alpha   90.00
_cell.angle_beta   90.00
_cell.angle_gamma   90.00
#
_symmetry.space_group_name_H-M   'P 1'
#
loop_
_entity.id
_entity.type
_entity.pdbx_description
1 polymer ?
#
loop_
_entity_poly.entity_id
_entity_poly.type
_entity_poly.pdbx_seq_one_letter_code
_entity_poly.pdbx_strand_id
1 'polypeptide(L)'
;MSSATDQMFLGVKQLPHKFLADGMYFGESSCFHNGMLYVSDMTGCRIYTIDTSSGEKQVLLEIENQPNGMCFAADGSPIYSSMFDAKLYQFSDGKSELYAETS
;
A
#
# COMPACT_ATOMS: atom_id res chain seq x y z
N MET A 1 12.70 -32.39 -2.37
CA MET A 1 11.29 -32.81 -2.33
C MET A 1 10.46 -31.63 -2.79
N SER A 2 9.88 -31.70 -3.98
CA SER A 2 9.04 -30.62 -4.54
C SER A 2 7.71 -30.59 -3.76
N SER A 3 7.26 -29.40 -3.38
CA SER A 3 6.05 -29.21 -2.56
C SER A 3 4.81 -29.37 -3.43
N ALA A 4 3.67 -29.76 -2.84
CA ALA A 4 2.40 -29.95 -3.55
C ALA A 4 1.95 -28.73 -4.39
N THR A 5 2.44 -27.53 -4.05
CA THR A 5 2.22 -26.27 -4.76
C THR A 5 2.83 -26.23 -6.16
N ASP A 6 3.91 -26.98 -6.43
CA ASP A 6 4.56 -27.02 -7.75
C ASP A 6 3.74 -27.79 -8.81
N GLN A 7 2.76 -28.61 -8.38
CA GLN A 7 1.98 -29.45 -9.31
C GLN A 7 0.75 -28.76 -9.89
N MET A 8 0.35 -27.58 -9.40
CA MET A 8 -0.90 -26.92 -9.82
C MET A 8 -0.73 -25.91 -10.98
N PHE A 9 0.50 -25.56 -11.36
CA PHE A 9 0.78 -24.52 -12.36
C PHE A 9 1.87 -24.94 -13.35
N LEU A 10 1.64 -26.03 -14.09
CA LEU A 10 2.53 -26.46 -15.18
C LEU A 10 2.71 -25.33 -16.22
N GLY A 11 3.93 -24.83 -16.37
CA GLY A 11 4.31 -23.81 -17.36
C GLY A 11 4.33 -22.36 -16.87
N VAL A 12 3.99 -22.09 -15.59
CA VAL A 12 4.16 -20.75 -15.02
C VAL A 12 5.62 -20.53 -14.61
N LYS A 13 6.26 -19.51 -15.19
CA LYS A 13 7.61 -19.10 -14.80
C LYS A 13 7.57 -18.57 -13.37
N GLN A 14 8.14 -19.33 -12.44
CA GLN A 14 8.34 -18.85 -11.08
C GLN A 14 9.51 -17.86 -11.04
N LEU A 15 9.23 -16.65 -10.57
CA LEU A 15 10.27 -15.67 -10.28
C LEU A 15 10.70 -15.84 -8.81
N PRO A 16 11.99 -15.68 -8.50
CA PRO A 16 12.44 -15.64 -7.12
C PRO A 16 11.73 -14.50 -6.40
N HIS A 17 11.17 -14.80 -5.24
CA HIS A 17 10.52 -13.83 -4.38
C HIS A 17 10.99 -14.04 -2.94
N LYS A 18 10.90 -12.98 -2.13
CA LYS A 18 11.14 -13.01 -0.70
C LYS A 18 9.87 -12.50 -0.03
N PHE A 19 9.44 -13.19 1.02
CA PHE A 19 8.40 -12.65 1.90
C PHE A 19 8.85 -11.30 2.48
N LEU A 20 7.95 -10.32 2.48
CA LEU A 20 8.24 -8.98 2.99
C LEU A 20 7.41 -8.67 4.25
N ALA A 21 6.09 -8.65 4.13
CA ALA A 21 5.17 -8.39 5.24
C ALA A 21 3.79 -9.01 4.97
N ASP A 22 2.99 -9.19 6.02
CA ASP A 22 1.62 -9.71 5.99
C ASP A 22 0.68 -8.90 6.91
N GLY A 23 -0.50 -9.44 7.25
CA GLY A 23 -1.39 -8.88 8.28
C GLY A 23 -2.12 -7.61 7.84
N MET A 24 -2.44 -7.49 6.55
CA MET A 24 -3.35 -6.48 6.00
C MET A 24 -4.68 -7.16 5.66
N TYR A 25 -5.79 -6.45 5.81
CA TYR A 25 -7.11 -7.00 5.48
C TYR A 25 -7.34 -7.01 3.96
N PHE A 26 -7.01 -5.90 3.29
CA PHE A 26 -7.06 -5.75 1.85
C PHE A 26 -5.93 -4.81 1.38
N GLY A 27 -4.70 -5.32 1.39
CA GLY A 27 -3.51 -4.58 0.95
C GLY A 27 -3.45 -4.40 -0.57
N GLU A 28 -3.56 -3.16 -1.04
CA GLU A 28 -3.57 -2.79 -2.46
C GLU A 28 -2.81 -1.48 -2.73
N SER A 29 -2.81 -1.07 -4.00
CA SER A 29 -2.30 0.24 -4.45
C SER A 29 -0.90 0.57 -3.91
N SER A 30 -0.03 -0.45 -3.90
CA SER A 30 1.30 -0.33 -3.32
C SER A 30 2.18 0.63 -4.13
N CYS A 31 2.86 1.55 -3.47
CA CYS A 31 3.73 2.53 -4.12
C CYS A 31 5.11 2.55 -3.44
N PHE A 32 6.19 2.43 -4.22
CA PHE A 32 7.55 2.47 -3.70
C PHE A 32 8.10 3.90 -3.70
N HIS A 33 8.67 4.33 -2.59
CA HIS A 33 9.29 5.65 -2.46
C HIS A 33 10.39 5.62 -1.40
N ASN A 34 11.60 6.09 -1.76
CA ASN A 34 12.75 6.23 -0.86
C ASN A 34 13.07 5.00 0.03
N GLY A 35 13.05 3.79 -0.53
CA GLY A 35 13.39 2.56 0.20
C GLY A 35 12.23 1.96 1.00
N MET A 36 11.08 2.63 1.03
CA MET A 36 9.86 2.17 1.68
C MET A 36 8.82 1.74 0.64
N LEU A 37 8.07 0.70 0.97
CA LEU A 37 6.84 0.35 0.27
C LEU A 37 5.65 0.89 1.07
N TYR A 38 4.85 1.72 0.43
CA TYR A 38 3.60 2.20 1.00
C TYR A 38 2.48 1.28 0.50
N VAL A 39 1.56 0.88 1.37
CA VAL A 39 0.43 0.01 1.00
C VAL A 39 -0.86 0.55 1.59
N SER A 40 -1.88 0.64 0.75
CA SER A 40 -3.24 0.96 1.15
C SER A 40 -3.92 -0.29 1.67
N ASP A 41 -4.38 -0.32 2.92
CA ASP A 41 -5.22 -1.40 3.45
C ASP A 41 -6.67 -0.91 3.49
N MET A 42 -7.40 -1.15 2.40
CA MET A 42 -8.70 -0.53 2.14
C MET A 42 -9.72 -0.88 3.23
N THR A 43 -9.93 -2.17 3.48
CA THR A 43 -10.88 -2.62 4.51
C THR A 43 -10.29 -2.57 5.92
N GLY A 44 -8.96 -2.56 6.04
CA GLY A 44 -8.26 -2.31 7.30
C GLY A 44 -8.22 -0.85 7.72
N CYS A 45 -8.69 0.08 6.87
CA CYS A 45 -8.78 1.52 7.10
C CYS A 45 -7.44 2.17 7.47
N ARG A 46 -6.35 1.74 6.82
CA ARG A 46 -4.99 2.18 7.14
C ARG A 46 -4.12 2.31 5.90
N ILE A 47 -3.14 3.21 5.94
CA ILE A 47 -1.97 3.16 5.06
C ILE A 47 -0.77 2.71 5.89
N TYR A 48 -0.05 1.73 5.37
CA TYR A 48 1.18 1.22 5.96
C TYR A 48 2.41 1.73 5.21
N THR A 49 3.50 1.92 5.94
CA THR A 49 4.85 1.92 5.39
C THR A 49 5.54 0.61 5.75
N ILE A 50 6.32 0.07 4.82
CA ILE A 50 7.07 -1.18 4.99
C ILE A 50 8.51 -0.94 4.56
N ASP A 51 9.46 -1.13 5.46
CA ASP A 51 10.87 -1.09 5.11
C ASP A 51 11.22 -2.27 4.20
N THR A 52 11.76 -2.00 3.01
CA THR A 52 12.00 -3.06 2.02
C THR A 52 13.18 -3.97 2.33
N SER A 53 14.04 -3.58 3.27
CA SER A 53 15.20 -4.36 3.71
C SER A 53 14.83 -5.32 4.86
N SER A 54 14.13 -4.80 5.87
CA SER A 54 13.79 -5.51 7.10
C SER A 54 12.40 -6.17 7.07
N GLY A 55 11.48 -5.64 6.25
CA GLY A 55 10.06 -6.02 6.27
C GLY A 55 9.27 -5.39 7.42
N GLU A 56 9.86 -4.48 8.18
CA GLU A 56 9.17 -3.80 9.28
C GLU A 56 8.00 -2.97 8.74
N LYS A 57 6.78 -3.31 9.19
CA LYS A 57 5.54 -2.65 8.81
C LYS A 57 5.07 -1.71 9.93
N GLN A 58 4.80 -0.46 9.59
CA GLN A 58 4.27 0.56 10.50
C GLN A 58 3.00 1.19 9.93
N VAL A 59 2.08 1.60 10.81
CA VAL A 59 0.92 2.41 10.40
C VAL A 59 1.38 3.83 10.18
N LEU A 60 1.20 4.33 8.97
CA LEU A 60 1.43 5.74 8.65
C LEU A 60 0.23 6.60 9.02
N LEU A 61 -0.97 6.13 8.63
CA LEU A 61 -2.21 6.88 8.76
C LEU A 61 -3.40 5.93 8.91
N GLU A 62 -4.36 6.30 9.75
CA GLU A 62 -5.69 5.66 9.80
C GLU A 62 -6.69 6.52 9.03
N ILE A 63 -7.50 5.88 8.18
CA ILE A 63 -8.41 6.54 7.23
C ILE A 63 -9.72 5.78 7.24
N GLU A 64 -10.73 6.32 7.93
CA GLU A 64 -12.02 5.65 8.14
C GLU A 64 -12.76 5.34 6.83
N ASN A 65 -12.64 6.22 5.84
CA ASN A 65 -13.40 6.16 4.58
C ASN A 65 -12.72 5.35 3.47
N GLN A 66 -11.91 4.38 3.88
CA GLN A 66 -11.23 3.36 3.07
C GLN A 66 -10.26 3.92 2.02
N PRO A 67 -8.95 3.79 2.25
CA PRO A 67 -7.97 4.18 1.24
C PRO A 67 -7.91 3.14 0.12
N ASN A 68 -7.94 3.56 -1.15
CA ASN A 68 -7.97 2.63 -2.28
C ASN A 68 -6.98 2.95 -3.42
N GLY A 69 -6.17 3.99 -3.26
CA GLY A 69 -5.26 4.47 -4.29
C GLY A 69 -4.17 5.34 -3.68
N MET A 70 -2.96 5.27 -4.22
CA MET A 70 -1.84 6.07 -3.76
C MET A 70 -0.86 6.42 -4.87
N CYS A 71 -0.26 7.60 -4.74
CA CYS A 71 0.92 8.03 -5.48
C CYS A 71 1.72 9.03 -4.63
N PHE A 72 2.74 9.63 -5.23
CA PHE A 72 3.55 10.67 -4.59
C PHE A 72 3.47 11.95 -5.40
N ALA A 73 3.33 13.08 -4.71
CA ALA A 73 3.52 14.40 -5.29
C ALA A 73 4.99 14.63 -5.67
N ALA A 74 5.24 15.69 -6.45
CA ALA A 74 6.60 16.04 -6.89
C ALA A 74 7.55 16.40 -5.73
N ASP A 75 7.02 16.85 -4.60
CA ASP A 75 7.78 17.14 -3.37
C ASP A 75 8.05 15.89 -2.52
N GLY A 76 7.55 14.71 -2.92
CA GLY A 76 7.71 13.45 -2.22
C GLY A 76 6.68 13.19 -1.11
N SER A 77 5.65 14.03 -0.96
CA SER A 77 4.53 13.74 -0.04
C SER A 77 3.58 12.69 -0.64
N PRO A 78 3.05 11.75 0.17
CA PRO A 78 2.03 10.81 -0.27
C PRO A 78 0.73 11.51 -0.64
N ILE A 79 0.14 11.13 -1.76
CA ILE A 79 -1.26 11.42 -2.09
C ILE A 79 -2.02 10.11 -2.05
N TYR A 80 -3.17 10.10 -1.39
CA TYR A 80 -4.03 8.93 -1.31
C TYR A 80 -5.48 9.29 -1.62
N SER A 81 -6.24 8.34 -2.16
CA SER A 81 -7.68 8.46 -2.31
C SER A 81 -8.40 7.94 -1.08
N SER A 82 -9.46 8.64 -0.68
CA SER A 82 -10.45 8.16 0.28
C SER A 82 -11.72 7.80 -0.49
N MET A 83 -12.02 6.51 -0.55
CA MET A 83 -13.04 5.96 -1.45
C MET A 83 -14.41 6.55 -1.18
N PHE A 84 -14.86 6.54 0.09
CA PHE A 84 -16.20 7.01 0.44
C PHE A 84 -16.31 8.52 0.59
N ASP A 85 -15.18 9.24 0.67
CA ASP A 85 -15.18 10.70 0.58
C ASP A 85 -15.20 11.22 -0.86
N ALA A 86 -14.92 10.35 -1.85
CA ALA A 86 -14.70 10.73 -3.25
C ALA A 86 -13.63 11.84 -3.40
N LYS A 87 -12.58 11.77 -2.58
CA LYS A 87 -11.53 12.80 -2.46
C LYS A 87 -10.13 12.21 -2.50
N LEU A 88 -9.20 13.04 -2.95
CA LEU A 88 -7.77 12.83 -2.82
C LEU A 88 -7.23 13.73 -1.72
N TYR A 89 -6.37 13.19 -0.87
CA TYR A 89 -5.70 13.92 0.19
C TYR A 89 -4.18 13.83 0.00
N GLN A 90 -3.49 14.93 0.22
CA GLN A 90 -2.04 14.98 0.33
C GLN A 90 -1.66 14.91 1.80
N PHE A 91 -0.75 14.02 2.16
CA PHE A 91 -0.28 13.85 3.53
C PHE A 91 1.11 14.47 3.70
N SER A 92 1.24 15.45 4.58
CA SER A 92 2.52 16.05 4.98
C SER A 92 2.49 16.44 6.45
N ASP A 93 3.62 16.33 7.13
CA ASP A 93 3.80 16.79 8.51
C ASP A 93 2.70 16.31 9.49
N GLY A 94 2.28 15.05 9.32
CA GLY A 94 1.27 14.42 10.16
C GLY A 94 -0.18 14.84 9.87
N LYS A 95 -0.43 15.55 8.76
CA LYS A 95 -1.76 16.06 8.40
C LYS A 95 -2.14 15.68 6.98
N SER A 96 -3.43 15.44 6.79
CA SER A 96 -4.03 15.27 5.47
C SER A 96 -4.78 16.52 5.06
N GLU A 97 -4.40 17.08 3.92
CA GLU A 97 -5.05 18.23 3.32
C GLU A 97 -5.74 17.80 2.01
N LEU A 98 -6.89 18.42 1.70
CA LEU A 98 -7.61 18.12 0.48
C LEU A 98 -6.74 18.49 -0.73
N TYR A 99 -6.45 17.50 -1.56
CA TYR A 99 -5.70 17.68 -2.80
C TYR A 99 -6.63 17.92 -3.99
N ALA A 100 -7.67 17.09 -4.12
CA ALA A 100 -8.68 17.22 -5.16
C ALA A 100 -9.98 16.50 -4.77
N GLU A 101 -11.08 16.92 -5.38
CA GLU A 101 -12.35 16.18 -5.39
C GLU A 101 -12.49 15.43 -6.72
N THR A 102 -13.15 14.27 -6.70
CA THR A 102 -13.29 13.41 -7.90
C THR A 102 -14.67 13.51 -8.58
N SER A 103 -15.46 14.52 -8.20
CA SER A 103 -16.81 14.82 -8.70
C SER A 103 -16.84 15.71 -9.95
#